data_AF-A0A848TZD7-F1
#
_entry.id   AF-A0A848TZD7-F1
#
_cell.length_a   1.000
_cell.length_b   1.000
_cell.length_c   1.000
_cell.angle_alpha   90.00
_cell.angle_beta   90.00
_cell.angle_gamma   90.00
#
_symmetry.space_group_name_H-M   'P 1'
#
loop_
_entity.id
_entity.type
_entity.pdbx_description
1 polymer ?
#
loop_
_entity_poly.entity_id
_entity_poly.type
_entity_poly.pdbx_seq_one_letter_code
_entity_poly.pdbx_strand_id
1 'polypeptide(L)' 'MENLLLIKEIYLEAFKNLGHALVKSYFKAFSWFCFASFIIMLYAFVFRVSTGFAFD' A
#
# COMPACT_ATOMS: atom_id res chain seq x y z
N MET A 1 34.16 -22.39 -2.30
CA MET A 1 33.61 -21.35 -3.19
C MET A 1 32.25 -21.72 -3.75
N GLU A 2 31.96 -23.00 -3.94
CA GLU A 2 30.70 -23.49 -4.52
C GLU A 2 29.46 -23.19 -3.66
N ASN A 3 29.54 -23.41 -2.33
CA ASN A 3 28.42 -23.12 -1.42
C ASN A 3 28.05 -21.63 -1.36
N LEU A 4 29.02 -20.74 -1.57
CA LEU A 4 28.82 -19.30 -1.49
C LEU A 4 28.12 -18.78 -2.76
N LEU A 5 28.41 -19.40 -3.91
CA LEU A 5 27.69 -19.16 -5.16
C LEU A 5 26.24 -19.65 -5.07
N LEU A 6 26.01 -20.84 -4.51
CA LEU A 6 24.66 -21.39 -4.33
C LEU A 6 23.79 -20.51 -3.42
N ILE A 7 24.32 -20.03 -2.29
CA ILE A 7 23.59 -19.13 -1.39
C ILE A 7 23.24 -17.81 -2.10
N LYS A 8 24.16 -17.25 -2.90
CA LYS A 8 23.94 -16.02 -3.65
C LYS A 8 22.84 -16.18 -4.71
N GLU A 9 22.80 -17.31 -5.41
CA GLU A 9 21.78 -17.60 -6.41
C GLU A 9 20.40 -17.73 -5.77
N ILE A 10 20.29 -18.50 -4.68
CA ILE A 10 19.04 -18.65 -3.92
C ILE A 10 18.53 -17.29 -3.43
N TYR A 11 19.42 -16.44 -2.92
CA TYR A 11 19.05 -15.10 -2.44
C TYR A 11 18.57 -14.20 -3.59
N LEU A 12 19.29 -14.15 -4.72
CA LEU A 12 18.86 -13.34 -5.87
C LEU A 12 17.54 -13.84 -6.46
N GLU A 13 17.33 -15.15 -6.53
CA GLU A 13 16.10 -15.74 -7.07
C GLU A 13 14.89 -15.50 -6.16
N ALA A 14 15.08 -15.61 -4.83
CA ALA A 14 14.06 -15.26 -3.85
C ALA A 14 13.66 -13.78 -3.95
N PHE A 15 14.63 -12.86 -4.03
CA PHE A 15 14.34 -11.42 -4.14
C PHE A 15 13.77 -11.00 -5.50
N LYS A 16 14.14 -11.69 -6.58
CA LYS A 16 13.59 -11.45 -7.93
C LYS A 16 12.07 -11.69 -7.99
N ASN A 17 11.56 -12.70 -7.29
CA ASN A 17 10.12 -12.98 -7.23
C ASN A 17 9.39 -12.22 -6.10
N LEU A 18 10.10 -11.84 -5.04
CA LEU A 18 9.53 -11.11 -3.90
C LEU A 18 8.91 -9.78 -4.35
N GLY A 19 9.63 -9.05 -5.21
CA GLY A 19 9.18 -7.77 -5.75
C GLY A 19 7.85 -7.89 -6.48
N HIS A 20 7.69 -8.85 -7.38
CA HIS A 20 6.47 -8.93 -8.20
C HIS A 20 5.22 -9.31 -7.39
N ALA A 21 5.34 -10.24 -6.44
CA ALA A 21 4.18 -10.72 -5.68
C ALA A 21 3.78 -9.78 -4.53
N LEU A 22 4.73 -9.36 -3.71
CA LEU A 22 4.43 -8.50 -2.55
C LEU A 22 4.08 -7.09 -2.98
N VAL A 23 4.82 -6.49 -3.92
CA VAL A 23 4.56 -5.12 -4.37
C VAL A 23 3.18 -5.07 -5.04
N LYS A 24 2.86 -6.00 -5.93
CA LYS A 24 1.56 -5.98 -6.62
C LYS A 24 0.37 -6.14 -5.66
N SER A 25 0.48 -7.04 -4.69
CA SER A 25 -0.59 -7.27 -3.71
C SER A 25 -0.70 -6.10 -2.71
N TYR A 26 0.43 -5.62 -2.19
CA TYR A 26 0.49 -4.51 -1.25
C TYR A 26 -0.02 -3.21 -1.87
N PHE A 27 0.43 -2.86 -3.08
CA PHE A 27 -0.04 -1.66 -3.77
C PHE A 27 -1.54 -1.75 -4.12
N LYS A 28 -2.06 -2.95 -4.41
CA LYS A 28 -3.49 -3.15 -4.58
C LYS A 28 -4.25 -2.88 -3.26
N ALA A 29 -3.81 -3.45 -2.15
CA ALA A 29 -4.45 -3.19 -0.85
C ALA A 29 -4.34 -1.71 -0.43
N PHE A 30 -3.18 -1.11 -0.65
CA PHE A 30 -2.91 0.30 -0.33
C PHE A 30 -3.76 1.25 -1.18
N SER A 31 -3.92 0.99 -2.48
CA SER A 31 -4.81 1.80 -3.32
C SER A 31 -6.26 1.75 -2.84
N TRP A 32 -6.79 0.58 -2.48
CA TRP A 32 -8.12 0.45 -1.88
C TRP A 32 -8.24 1.21 -0.55
N PHE A 33 -7.20 1.16 0.29
CA PHE A 33 -7.14 1.94 1.53
C PHE A 33 -7.18 3.46 1.28
N CYS A 34 -6.44 3.94 0.28
CA CYS A 34 -6.47 5.35 -0.12
C CYS A 34 -7.86 5.76 -0.64
N PHE A 35 -8.50 4.94 -1.47
CA PHE A 35 -9.87 5.19 -1.94
C PHE A 35 -10.87 5.24 -0.78
N ALA A 36 -10.78 4.31 0.17
CA ALA A 36 -11.63 4.32 1.37
C ALA A 36 -11.43 5.60 2.20
N SER A 37 -10.16 5.99 2.43
CA SER A 37 -9.81 7.21 3.15
C SER A 37 -10.36 8.47 2.45
N PHE A 38 -10.30 8.50 1.12
CA PHE A 38 -10.85 9.60 0.32
C PHE A 38 -12.38 9.70 0.45
N ILE A 39 -13.08 8.56 0.44
CA ILE A 39 -14.55 8.53 0.65
C ILE A 39 -14.91 9.06 2.04
N ILE A 40 -14.17 8.65 3.07
CA ILE A 40 -14.38 9.14 4.45
C ILE A 40 -14.19 10.65 4.53
N MET A 41 -13.13 11.17 3.90
CA MET A 41 -12.87 12.60 3.81
C MET A 41 -14.02 13.33 3.11
N LEU A 42 -14.51 12.82 1.97
CA LEU A 42 -15.65 13.41 1.26
C LEU A 42 -16.91 13.43 2.13
N TYR A 43 -17.21 12.33 2.82
CA TYR A 43 -18.34 12.27 3.74
C TYR A 43 -18.22 13.34 4.84
N ALA A 44 -17.07 13.41 5.51
CA ALA A 44 -16.84 14.39 6.57
C ALA A 44 -16.94 15.83 6.06
N PHE A 45 -16.44 16.08 4.85
CA PHE A 45 -16.55 17.37 4.17
C PHE A 45 -18.00 17.75 3.90
N VAL A 46 -18.78 16.87 3.25
CA VAL A 46 -20.21 17.11 2.97
C VAL A 46 -20.99 17.32 4.25
N PHE A 47 -20.75 16.50 5.28
CA PHE A 47 -21.36 16.65 6.59
C PHE A 47 -21.12 18.06 7.14
N ARG A 48 -19.87 18.51 7.19
CA ARG A 48 -19.53 19.86 7.68
C ARG A 48 -20.09 20.99 6.83
N VAL A 49 -20.11 20.84 5.52
CA VAL A 49 -20.75 21.82 4.62
C VAL A 49 -22.25 21.91 4.90
N SER A 50 -22.92 20.78 5.17
CA SER A 50 -24.36 20.73 5.44
C SER A 50 -24.77 21.19 6.84
N THR A 51 -23.95 20.93 7.86
CA THR A 51 -24.25 21.26 9.27
C THR A 51 -23.63 22.58 9.73
N GLY A 52 -22.82 23.20 8.88
CA GLY A 52 -21.98 24.33 9.26
C GLY A 52 -20.68 23.88 9.94
N PHE A 53 -19.69 24.77 9.89
CA PHE A 53 -18.43 24.61 10.59
C PHE A 53 -18.50 25.33 11.93
N ALA A 54 -18.17 24.63 13.02
CA ALA A 54 -17.88 25.26 14.30
C ALA A 54 -16.48 25.85 14.19
N PHE A 55 -16.39 27.11 13.76
CA PHE A 55 -15.15 27.90 13.72
C PHE A 55 -14.96 28.74 14.99
N ASP A 56 -15.71 28.44 16.06
CA ASP A 56 -15.50 29.04 17.39
C ASP A 56 -14.11 28.71 17.96
#